data_AF-M0EAE4-F1
#
_entry.id   AF-M0EAE4-F1
#
_cell.length_a   1.000
_cell.length_b   1.000
_cell.length_c   1.000
_cell.angle_alpha   90.00
_cell.angle_beta   90.00
_cell.angle_gamma   90.00
#
_symmetry.space_group_name_H-M   'P 1'
#
loop_
_entity.id
_entity.type
_entity.pdbx_description
1 polymer ?
#
loop_
_entity_poly.entity_id
_entity_poly.type
_entity_poly.pdbx_seq_one_letter_code
_entity_poly.pdbx_strand_id
1 'polypeptide(L)' 'MTIAHLQHALTASAAGDIPGVTGGLFRAIRTLDETQYPEIAAAIRTARGVDPRSRTVRQYIRAILRRLIAVVNCWEPQ' A
#
# COMPACT_ATOMS: atom_id res chain seq x y z
N MET A 1 -6.15 11.51 0.04
CA MET A 1 -6.87 10.38 -0.55
C MET A 1 -6.00 9.12 -0.60
N THR A 2 -4.76 9.20 -1.09
CA THR A 2 -3.85 8.03 -1.22
C THR A 2 -3.55 7.40 0.13
N ILE A 3 -3.32 8.22 1.16
CA ILE A 3 -3.05 7.75 2.53
C ILE A 3 -4.16 6.87 3.11
N ALA A 4 -5.44 7.20 2.86
CA ALA A 4 -6.58 6.44 3.37
C ALA A 4 -6.66 5.05 2.74
N HIS A 5 -6.31 4.93 1.45
CA HIS A 5 -6.27 3.64 0.76
C HIS A 5 -5.10 2.76 1.23
N LEU A 6 -3.94 3.36 1.54
CA LEU A 6 -2.81 2.65 2.13
C LEU A 6 -3.10 2.19 3.57
N GLN A 7 -3.75 3.03 4.38
CA GLN A 7 -4.20 2.67 5.72
C GLN A 7 -5.21 1.52 5.69
N HIS A 8 -6.17 1.55 4.77
CA HIS A 8 -7.11 0.45 4.55
C HIS A 8 -6.38 -0.86 4.18
N ALA A 9 -5.42 -0.82 3.25
CA ALA A 9 -4.61 -1.98 2.89
C ALA A 9 -3.81 -2.54 4.07
N LEU A 10 -3.31 -1.67 4.96
CA LEU A 10 -2.58 -2.08 6.16
C LEU A 10 -3.49 -2.82 7.14
N THR A 11 -4.70 -2.30 7.37
CA THR A 11 -5.71 -2.95 8.22
C THR A 11 -6.13 -4.31 7.65
N ALA A 12 -6.37 -4.40 6.33
CA ALA A 12 -6.69 -5.65 5.66
C ALA A 12 -5.54 -6.69 5.78
N SER A 13 -4.28 -6.24 5.65
CA SER A 13 -3.10 -7.11 5.82
C SER A 13 -2.96 -7.64 7.25
N ALA A 14 -3.36 -6.84 8.25
CA ALA A 14 -3.41 -7.27 9.65
C ALA A 14 -4.48 -8.35 9.86
N ALA A 15 -5.65 -8.17 9.25
CA ALA A 15 -6.77 -9.11 9.32
C ALA A 15 -6.59 -10.39 8.47
N GLY A 16 -5.61 -10.43 7.56
CA GLY A 16 -5.45 -11.52 6.61
C GLY A 16 -6.44 -11.46 5.43
N ASP A 17 -7.08 -10.30 5.23
CA ASP A 17 -8.01 -10.04 4.14
C ASP A 17 -7.25 -9.71 2.85
N ILE A 18 -7.04 -10.75 2.02
CA ILE A 18 -6.32 -10.64 0.75
C ILE A 18 -7.04 -9.72 -0.25
N PRO A 19 -8.36 -9.87 -0.51
CA PRO A 19 -9.10 -8.91 -1.33
C PRO A 19 -8.97 -7.46 -0.87
N GLY A 20 -9.04 -7.21 0.45
CA GLY A 20 -8.88 -5.88 1.03
C GLY A 20 -7.50 -5.27 0.79
N VAL A 21 -6.43 -6.06 0.93
CA VAL A 21 -5.05 -5.63 0.60
C VAL A 21 -4.95 -5.24 -0.87
N THR A 22 -5.39 -6.12 -1.77
CA THR A 22 -5.29 -5.90 -3.23
C THR A 22 -6.12 -4.69 -3.67
N GLY A 23 -7.34 -4.54 -3.14
CA GLY A 23 -8.24 -3.43 -3.43
C GLY A 23 -7.72 -2.10 -2.88
N GLY A 24 -7.17 -2.09 -1.65
CA GLY A 24 -6.55 -0.90 -1.06
C GLY A 24 -5.33 -0.42 -1.85
N LEU A 25 -4.42 -1.33 -2.20
CA LEU A 25 -3.25 -0.99 -3.02
C LEU A 25 -3.63 -0.52 -4.44
N PHE A 26 -4.65 -1.12 -5.06
CA PHE A 26 -5.14 -0.68 -6.37
C PHE A 26 -5.68 0.74 -6.33
N ARG A 27 -6.49 1.07 -5.32
CA ARG A 27 -7.02 2.41 -5.12
C ARG A 27 -5.93 3.43 -4.80
N ALA A 28 -4.94 3.05 -4.00
CA ALA A 28 -3.78 3.90 -3.71
C ALA A 28 -2.99 4.28 -4.97
N ILE A 29 -2.77 3.34 -5.91
CA ILE A 29 -2.16 3.67 -7.21
C ILE A 29 -3.03 4.66 -7.99
N ARG A 30 -4.34 4.45 -8.05
CA ARG A 30 -5.25 5.32 -8.81
C ARG A 30 -5.31 6.77 -8.31
N THR A 31 -5.00 7.00 -7.05
CA THR A 31 -5.02 8.34 -6.44
C THR A 31 -3.63 8.97 -6.33
N LEU A 32 -2.58 8.20 -6.57
CA LEU A 32 -1.20 8.69 -6.59
C LEU A 32 -0.92 9.38 -7.92
N ASP A 33 -0.34 10.58 -7.89
CA ASP A 33 0.27 11.16 -9.07
C ASP A 33 1.56 10.38 -9.39
N GLU A 34 1.47 9.47 -10.35
CA GLU A 34 2.60 8.63 -10.75
C GLU A 34 3.71 9.42 -11.45
N THR A 35 3.39 10.57 -12.05
CA THR A 35 4.39 11.41 -12.73
C THR A 35 5.27 12.12 -11.71
N GLN A 36 4.67 12.53 -10.60
CA GLN A 36 5.36 13.16 -9.48
C GLN A 36 6.06 12.13 -8.57
N TYR A 37 5.50 10.92 -8.42
CA TYR A 37 5.99 9.92 -7.48
C TYR A 37 6.17 8.51 -8.10
N PRO A 38 7.03 8.36 -9.11
CA PRO A 38 7.18 7.10 -9.85
C PRO A 38 7.69 5.94 -8.97
N GLU A 39 8.58 6.22 -8.01
CA GLU A 39 9.11 5.19 -7.10
C GLU A 39 8.04 4.65 -6.14
N ILE A 40 7.16 5.53 -5.66
CA ILE A 40 6.03 5.14 -4.79
C ILE A 40 5.07 4.26 -5.59
N ALA A 41 4.77 4.62 -6.84
CA ALA A 41 3.94 3.83 -7.73
C ALA A 41 4.54 2.44 -7.98
N ALA A 42 5.85 2.35 -8.23
CA ALA A 42 6.56 1.10 -8.42
C ALA A 42 6.51 0.19 -7.17
N ALA A 43 6.69 0.77 -5.98
CA ALA A 43 6.59 0.06 -4.71
C ALA A 43 5.18 -0.51 -4.47
N ILE A 44 4.13 0.26 -4.75
CA ILE A 44 2.74 -0.23 -4.60
C ILE A 44 2.45 -1.35 -5.62
N ARG A 45 2.92 -1.23 -6.86
CA ARG A 45 2.77 -2.31 -7.87
C ARG A 45 3.48 -3.58 -7.45
N THR A 46 4.69 -3.45 -6.93
CA THR A 46 5.47 -4.58 -6.39
C THR A 46 4.68 -5.27 -5.28
N ALA A 47 4.16 -4.50 -4.31
CA ALA A 47 3.36 -5.04 -3.21
C ALA A 47 2.08 -5.76 -3.68
N ARG A 48 1.46 -5.32 -4.78
CA ARG A 48 0.29 -5.99 -5.40
C ARG A 48 0.64 -7.29 -6.12
N GLY A 49 1.87 -7.40 -6.64
CA GLY A 49 2.33 -8.56 -7.41
C GLY A 49 2.73 -9.75 -6.54
N VAL A 50 2.90 -9.57 -5.23
CA VAL A 50 3.29 -10.66 -4.32
C VAL A 50 2.06 -11.35 -3.75
N ASP A 51 2.06 -12.69 -3.72
CA ASP A 51 0.99 -13.49 -3.09
C ASP A 51 0.99 -13.31 -1.54
N PRO A 52 -0.03 -12.65 -0.97
CA PRO A 52 -0.10 -12.39 0.48
C PRO A 52 -0.48 -13.62 1.32
N ARG A 53 -0.59 -14.83 0.74
CA ARG A 53 -0.85 -16.07 1.50
C ARG A 53 0.28 -16.47 2.44
N SER A 54 1.52 -16.13 2.12
CA SER A 54 2.66 -16.37 3.01
C SER A 54 2.72 -15.38 4.18
N ARG A 55 2.94 -15.87 5.41
CA ARG A 55 3.10 -15.03 6.60
C ARG A 55 4.27 -14.06 6.46
N THR A 56 5.39 -14.52 5.89
CA THR A 56 6.57 -13.71 5.62
C THR A 56 6.26 -12.61 4.62
N VAL A 57 5.51 -12.93 3.55
CA VAL A 57 5.08 -11.94 2.56
C VAL A 57 4.14 -10.90 3.20
N ARG A 58 3.21 -11.31 4.07
CA ARG A 58 2.36 -10.35 4.79
C ARG A 58 3.17 -9.40 5.66
N GLN A 59 4.19 -9.89 6.36
CA GLN A 59 5.07 -9.02 7.15
C GLN A 59 5.81 -8.02 6.26
N TYR A 60 6.30 -8.47 5.10
CA TYR A 60 6.94 -7.61 4.11
C TYR A 60 5.97 -6.54 3.57
N ILE A 61 4.76 -6.93 3.16
CA ILE A 61 3.70 -6.00 2.70
C ILE A 61 3.38 -4.96 3.79
N ARG A 62 3.28 -5.35 5.07
CA ARG A 62 3.04 -4.40 6.16
C ARG A 62 4.19 -3.42 6.34
N ALA A 63 5.44 -3.87 6.22
CA ALA A 63 6.60 -2.99 6.31
C ALA A 63 6.60 -1.95 5.18
N ILE A 64 6.32 -2.39 3.95
CA ILE A 64 6.16 -1.48 2.80
C ILE A 64 5.03 -0.50 3.04
N LEU A 65 3.84 -0.96 3.42
CA LEU A 65 2.68 -0.11 3.65
C LEU A 65 2.95 0.97 4.70
N ARG A 66 3.61 0.63 5.81
CA ARG A 66 4.00 1.62 6.83
C ARG A 66 4.96 2.67 6.28
N ARG A 67 5.95 2.25 5.49
CA ARG A 67 6.90 3.17 4.87
C ARG A 67 6.22 4.09 3.86
N LEU A 68 5.32 3.55 3.04
CA LEU A 68 4.53 4.33 2.08
C LEU A 68 3.63 5.34 2.81
N ILE A 69 2.94 4.93 3.87
CA ILE A 69 2.13 5.85 4.68
C ILE A 69 3.00 6.98 5.24
N ALA A 70 4.17 6.67 5.81
CA ALA A 70 5.07 7.69 6.33
C ALA A 70 5.53 8.69 5.24
N VAL A 71 5.95 8.19 4.08
CA VAL A 71 6.38 9.04 2.95
C VAL A 71 5.23 9.89 2.41
N VAL A 72 4.05 9.30 2.20
CA VAL A 72 2.87 10.02 1.71
C VAL A 72 2.42 11.08 2.71
N ASN A 73 2.45 10.78 4.02
CA ASN A 73 2.07 11.73 5.06
C ASN A 73 2.98 12.98 5.13
N CYS A 74 4.21 12.92 4.58
CA CYS A 74 5.09 14.09 4.51
C CYS A 74 4.60 15.16 3.52
N TRP A 75 3.82 14.78 2.51
CA TRP A 75 3.37 15.70 1.45
C TRP A 75 1.86 15.71 1.24
N GLU A 76 1.13 14.74 1.79
CA GLU A 76 -0.32 14.71 1.95
C GLU A 76 -0.66 14.54 3.44
N PRO A 77 -0.43 15.59 4.27
CA PRO A 77 -0.80 15.56 5.68
C PRO A 77 -2.32 15.49 5.82
N GLN A 78 -2.79 14.66 6.76
CA GLN A 78 -4.22 14.53 7.08
C GLN A 78 -4.81 15.77 7.74
#